data_AF-A0A7Y4GZ90-F1
#
_entry.id   AF-A0A7Y4GZ90-F1
#
_cell.length_a   1.000
_cell.length_b   1.000
_cell.length_c   1.000
_cell.angle_alpha   90.00
_cell.angle_beta   90.00
_cell.angle_gamma   90.00
#
_symmetry.space_group_name_H-M   'P 1'
#
loop_
_entity.id
_entity.type
_entity.pdbx_description
1 polymer ?
#
loop_
_entity_poly.entity_id
_entity_poly.type
_entity_poly.pdbx_seq_one_letter_code
_entity_poly.pdbx_strand_id
1 'polypeptide(L)' 'MIEAPSLFQFCLSTGYGAPGVPIALQAMREILPPGAVWGGFGCGPDEMRMVGQLVTMGGHVRVG' A
#
# COMPACT_ATOMS: atom_id res chain seq x y z
N MET A 1 2.83 14.01 17.23
CA MET A 1 3.64 13.19 16.30
C MET A 1 3.41 11.73 16.62
N ILE A 2 3.46 10.84 15.63
CA ILE A 2 3.33 9.38 15.86
C ILE A 2 4.72 8.81 16.22
N GLU A 3 4.78 7.94 17.22
CA GLU A 3 6.01 7.26 17.63
C GLU A 3 6.45 6.22 16.59
N ALA A 4 7.76 6.01 16.47
CA ALA A 4 8.33 5.06 15.52
C ALA A 4 8.37 3.62 16.10
N PRO A 5 8.22 2.57 15.25
CA PRO A 5 7.94 2.66 13.82
C PRO A 5 6.46 2.91 13.54
N SER A 6 6.16 3.91 12.70
CA SER A 6 4.80 4.19 12.26
C SER A 6 4.36 3.18 11.21
N LEU A 7 3.09 2.74 11.27
CA LEU A 7 2.49 1.82 10.32
C LEU A 7 1.54 2.57 9.38
N PHE A 8 1.74 2.42 8.07
CA PHE A 8 0.84 2.96 7.04
C PHE A 8 0.21 1.83 6.22
N GLN A 9 -1.08 1.95 5.95
CA GLN A 9 -1.81 1.00 5.11
C GLN A 9 -2.46 1.72 3.94
N PHE A 10 -2.11 1.31 2.73
CA PHE A 10 -2.64 1.87 1.50
C PHE A 10 -3.96 1.18 1.10
N CYS A 11 -5.01 1.99 0.98
CA CYS A 11 -6.30 1.57 0.45
C CYS A 11 -6.33 1.84 -1.06
N LEU A 12 -6.24 0.79 -1.88
CA LEU A 12 -6.11 0.92 -3.33
C LEU A 12 -7.36 0.44 -4.06
N SER A 13 -7.63 1.04 -5.22
CA SER A 13 -8.77 0.73 -6.08
C SER A 13 -10.14 0.95 -5.41
N THR A 14 -10.22 1.86 -4.43
CA THR A 14 -11.46 2.22 -3.74
C THR A 14 -12.19 3.35 -4.46
N GLY A 15 -12.66 3.14 -5.69
CA GLY A 15 -13.48 4.10 -6.45
C GLY A 15 -12.83 5.49 -6.67
N TYR A 16 -12.95 6.38 -5.69
CA TYR A 16 -12.33 7.72 -5.65
C TYR A 16 -10.96 7.77 -4.95
N GLY A 17 -10.45 6.63 -4.47
CA GLY A 17 -9.12 6.53 -3.87
C GLY A 17 -7.99 6.40 -4.88
N ALA A 18 -6.78 6.13 -4.38
CA ALA A 18 -5.63 5.88 -5.25
C ALA A 18 -5.88 4.62 -6.12
N PRO A 19 -5.57 4.67 -7.42
CA PRO A 19 -5.70 3.51 -8.28
C PRO A 19 -4.67 2.44 -7.89
N GLY A 20 -5.03 1.16 -7.97
CA GLY A 20 -4.13 0.05 -7.70
C GLY A 20 -3.07 -0.17 -8.78
N VAL A 21 -2.33 0.84 -9.22
CA VAL A 21 -1.27 0.71 -10.24
C VAL A 21 0.12 0.88 -9.62
N PRO A 22 1.17 0.23 -10.15
CA PRO A 22 2.50 0.26 -9.55
C PRO A 22 3.06 1.67 -9.34
N ILE A 23 2.81 2.59 -10.28
CA ILE A 23 3.26 3.99 -10.19
C ILE A 23 2.64 4.74 -9.01
N ALA A 24 1.35 4.47 -8.70
CA ALA A 24 0.69 5.10 -7.57
C ALA A 24 1.24 4.54 -6.25
N LEU A 25 1.44 3.21 -6.19
CA LEU A 25 2.03 2.54 -5.04
C LEU A 25 3.46 3.04 -4.76
N GLN A 26 4.27 3.21 -5.81
CA GLN A 26 5.63 3.73 -5.71
C GLN A 26 5.64 5.16 -5.17
N ALA A 27 4.82 6.04 -5.74
CA ALA A 27 4.72 7.41 -5.28
C ALA A 27 4.31 7.48 -3.79
N MET A 28 3.34 6.67 -3.37
CA MET A 28 2.92 6.60 -1.96
C MET A 28 4.01 6.07 -1.03
N ARG A 29 4.80 5.08 -1.47
CA ARG A 29 5.94 4.55 -0.71
C ARG A 29 7.06 5.58 -0.55
N GLU A 30 7.38 6.34 -1.61
CA GLU A 30 8.51 7.28 -1.62
C GLU A 30 8.30 8.48 -0.69
N ILE A 31 7.05 8.85 -0.40
CA ILE A 31 6.72 9.96 0.50
C ILE A 31 6.61 9.56 1.98
N LEU A 32 6.77 8.27 2.30
CA LEU A 32 6.66 7.81 3.68
C LEU A 32 7.78 8.37 4.56
N PRO A 33 7.51 8.62 5.85
CA PRO A 33 8.56 8.92 6.81
C PRO A 33 9.63 7.81 6.82
N PRO A 34 10.92 8.16 7.01
CA PRO A 34 11.98 7.16 7.11
C PRO A 34 11.70 6.14 8.20
N GLY A 35 11.90 4.85 7.90
CA GLY A 35 11.69 3.75 8.85
C GLY A 35 10.23 3.37 9.10
N ALA A 36 9.27 3.94 8.36
CA ALA A 36 7.88 3.53 8.43
C ALA A 36 7.68 2.09 7.93
N VAL A 37 6.87 1.33 8.67
CA VAL A 37 6.32 0.05 8.21
C VAL A 37 5.13 0.35 7.31
N TRP A 38 5.00 -0.37 6.21
CA TRP A 38 3.93 -0.09 5.26
C TRP A 38 3.38 -1.36 4.60
N GLY A 39 2.12 -1.28 4.18
CA GLY A 39 1.46 -2.32 3.42
C GLY A 39 0.21 -1.79 2.75
N GLY A 40 -0.63 -2.68 2.22
CA GLY A 40 -1.88 -2.28 1.58
C GLY A 40 -2.78 -3.42 1.18
N PHE A 41 -3.85 -3.08 0.48
CA PHE A 41 -4.77 -4.01 -0.18
C PHE A 41 -5.35 -3.38 -1.43
N GLY A 42 -5.82 -4.21 -2.36
CA GLY A 42 -6.66 -3.80 -3.48
C GLY A 42 -8.12 -4.14 -3.20
N CYS A 43 -9.05 -3.26 -3.58
CA CYS A 43 -10.48 -3.52 -3.43
C CYS A 43 -11.02 -4.48 -4.50
N GLY A 44 -11.80 -5.48 -4.09
CA GLY A 44 -12.55 -6.36 -4.99
C GLY A 44 -11.64 -7.15 -5.95
N PRO A 45 -11.87 -7.10 -7.28
CA PRO A 45 -11.07 -7.86 -8.25
C PRO A 45 -9.57 -7.55 -8.24
N ASP A 46 -9.18 -6.38 -7.72
CA ASP A 46 -7.77 -5.98 -7.62
C ASP A 46 -7.04 -6.57 -6.40
N GLU A 47 -7.72 -7.29 -5.49
CA GLU A 47 -7.13 -7.80 -4.23
C GLU A 47 -5.82 -8.57 -4.48
N MET A 48 -5.90 -9.69 -5.20
CA MET A 48 -4.73 -10.55 -5.44
C MET A 48 -3.70 -9.91 -6.38
N ARG A 49 -4.15 -9.04 -7.30
CA ARG A 49 -3.23 -8.27 -8.14
C ARG A 49 -2.37 -7.34 -7.28
N MET A 50 -2.98 -6.68 -6.29
CA MET A 50 -2.26 -5.78 -5.40
C MET A 50 -1.36 -6.52 -4.41
N VAL A 51 -1.75 -7.69 -3.91
CA VAL A 51 -0.89 -8.57 -3.10
C VAL A 51 0.47 -8.78 -3.80
N GLY A 52 0.46 -9.15 -5.09
CA GLY A 52 1.70 -9.38 -5.84
C GLY A 52 2.59 -8.13 -5.94
N GLN A 53 2.00 -6.95 -6.18
CA GLN A 53 2.74 -5.69 -6.26
C GLN A 53 3.31 -5.25 -4.91
N LEU A 54 2.52 -5.36 -3.85
CA LEU A 54 2.93 -5.01 -2.49
C LEU A 54 4.13 -5.84 -2.04
N VAL A 55 4.06 -7.17 -2.20
CA VAL A 55 5.16 -8.08 -1.85
C VAL A 55 6.40 -7.79 -2.69
N THR A 56 6.24 -7.60 -4.01
CA THR A 56 7.36 -7.28 -4.92
C THR A 56 8.10 -6.00 -4.49
N MET A 57 7.38 -5.04 -3.95
CA MET A 57 7.96 -3.77 -3.49
C MET A 57 8.42 -3.81 -2.03
N GLY A 58 8.26 -4.93 -1.31
CA GLY A 58 8.68 -5.08 0.08
C GLY A 58 7.71 -4.54 1.12
N GLY A 59 6.42 -4.41 0.77
CA GLY A 59 5.35 -4.02 1.68
C GLY A 59 4.59 -5.22 2.24
N HIS A 60 3.86 -4.99 3.33
CA HIS A 60 2.92 -5.96 3.91
C HIS A 60 1.61 -6.02 3.13
N VAL A 61 0.87 -7.11 3.31
CA VAL A 61 -0.38 -7.37 2.59
C VAL A 61 -1.56 -7.47 3.54
N ARG A 62 -2.71 -6.99 3.09
CA ARG A 62 -4.01 -7.26 3.71
C ARG A 62 -4.95 -7.85 2.66
N VAL A 63 -5.66 -8.90 3.04
CA VAL A 63 -6.71 -9.57 2.29
C VAL A 63 -7.91 -9.78 3.21
N GLY A 64 -9.08 -10.07 2.64
CA GLY A 64 -10.32 -10.33 3.39
C GLY A 64 -11.20 -9.10 3.63
#